data_AF-A0A6A8AGM4-F1
#
_entry.id   AF-A0A6A8AGM4-F1
#
_cell.length_a   1.000
_cell.length_b   1.000
_cell.length_c   1.000
_cell.angle_alpha   90.00
_cell.angle_beta   90.00
_cell.angle_gamma   90.00
#
_symmetry.space_group_name_H-M   'P 1'
#
loop_
_entity.id
_entity.type
_entity.pdbx_description
1 polymer ?
#
loop_
_entity_poly.entity_id
_entity_poly.type
_entity_poly.pdbx_seq_one_letter_code
_entity_poly.pdbx_strand_id
1 'polypeptide(L)'
;MRAGDPTPPGAGNTFSDVMQENDPAIDAENSEGTPFIVSFQDKLYNLGKITLHKMPDSARINVAELPEDKYQSFMENDKQHLDVREKGLERRYSSRPELPENDPRTKTYATIVVGGRVIATIDNQGCIGGHDAAIARLNGRLPDEVNGTNGPALAKARAEAAVAILGGRIVISSTAISQPQFNALPSLDALETLIDYDAMKNDPDFQQLEKMRENYRQIELDRATYLAKQQAEQPVA
;
A
#
# COMPACT_ATOMS: atom_id res chain seq x y z
N MET A 1 -12.31 -76.56 19.90
CA MET A 1 -11.34 -75.52 20.28
C MET A 1 -11.91 -74.20 19.74
N ARG A 2 -12.79 -73.48 20.45
CA ARG A 2 -12.62 -72.52 21.56
C ARG A 2 -11.82 -71.24 21.18
N ALA A 3 -12.58 -70.17 20.95
CA ALA A 3 -12.47 -68.75 21.32
C ALA A 3 -11.12 -67.99 21.33
N GLY A 4 -11.16 -66.74 20.85
CA GLY A 4 -10.24 -65.65 21.20
C GLY A 4 -10.32 -64.43 20.28
N ASP A 5 -11.13 -63.43 20.66
CA ASP A 5 -11.36 -62.12 19.99
C ASP A 5 -10.27 -61.06 20.42
N PRO A 6 -10.32 -59.76 20.03
CA PRO A 6 -9.17 -58.99 19.50
C PRO A 6 -8.70 -57.79 20.37
N THR A 7 -7.60 -57.10 20.00
CA THR A 7 -7.22 -55.76 20.53
C THR A 7 -6.11 -55.09 19.66
N PRO A 8 -5.81 -53.76 19.75
CA PRO A 8 -6.43 -52.61 19.08
C PRO A 8 -5.46 -51.81 18.15
N PRO A 9 -5.91 -50.78 17.40
CA PRO A 9 -5.02 -49.86 16.70
C PRO A 9 -4.47 -48.79 17.67
N GLY A 10 -3.17 -48.83 17.94
CA GLY A 10 -2.46 -47.85 18.75
C GLY A 10 -1.63 -46.89 17.89
N ALA A 11 -2.01 -45.61 17.99
CA ALA A 11 -1.16 -44.43 18.14
C ALA A 11 0.01 -44.16 17.18
N GLY A 12 -0.03 -42.94 16.64
CA GLY A 12 1.16 -42.13 16.38
C GLY A 12 1.31 -41.77 14.91
N ASN A 13 1.16 -40.48 14.59
CA ASN A 13 2.05 -39.81 13.66
C ASN A 13 2.15 -38.34 14.10
N THR A 14 3.33 -38.04 14.61
CA THR A 14 3.80 -36.79 15.17
C THR A 14 4.09 -35.75 14.08
N PHE A 15 3.97 -34.49 14.48
CA PHE A 15 4.07 -33.25 13.71
C PHE A 15 5.49 -32.92 13.19
N SER A 16 6.32 -33.89 12.77
CA SER A 16 7.76 -33.61 12.56
C SER A 16 8.46 -34.18 11.32
N ASP A 17 7.84 -34.99 10.47
CA ASP A 17 8.56 -35.62 9.34
C ASP A 17 7.88 -35.43 7.98
N VAL A 18 7.78 -34.18 7.48
CA VAL A 18 7.68 -33.93 6.03
C VAL A 18 8.28 -32.56 5.71
N MET A 19 9.60 -32.44 5.81
CA MET A 19 10.36 -31.33 5.21
C MET A 19 11.50 -31.93 4.38
N GLN A 20 11.17 -32.56 3.26
CA GLN A 20 12.10 -32.62 2.12
C GLN A 20 11.40 -33.04 0.82
N GLU A 21 11.63 -32.18 -0.20
CA GLU A 21 11.67 -32.46 -1.64
C GLU A 21 10.35 -32.60 -2.43
N ASN A 22 9.89 -31.47 -2.99
CA ASN A 22 10.08 -31.05 -4.41
C ASN A 22 8.87 -30.32 -5.04
N ASP A 23 9.18 -29.09 -5.51
CA ASP A 23 8.54 -28.22 -6.52
C ASP A 23 7.19 -27.52 -6.28
N PRO A 24 6.97 -26.31 -6.87
CA PRO A 24 7.84 -25.13 -6.90
C PRO A 24 7.12 -23.86 -6.39
N ALA A 25 7.91 -22.89 -5.90
CA ALA A 25 7.57 -21.47 -5.76
C ALA A 25 6.10 -21.10 -5.42
N ILE A 26 5.74 -21.15 -4.14
CA ILE A 26 4.69 -20.26 -3.64
C ILE A 26 5.35 -18.90 -3.49
N ASP A 27 5.00 -17.97 -4.38
CA ASP A 27 5.51 -16.60 -4.45
C ASP A 27 5.61 -15.98 -3.05
N ALA A 28 6.84 -15.95 -2.55
CA ALA A 28 7.22 -15.41 -1.25
C ALA A 28 7.60 -13.92 -1.35
N GLU A 29 6.95 -13.17 -2.25
CA GLU A 29 7.22 -11.74 -2.39
C GLU A 29 6.07 -10.93 -1.80
N ASN A 30 6.33 -10.40 -0.60
CA ASN A 30 5.59 -9.37 0.14
C ASN A 30 4.46 -9.80 1.08
N SER A 31 4.69 -10.82 1.93
CA SER A 31 3.81 -11.14 3.06
C SER A 31 4.50 -10.89 4.39
N GLU A 32 4.26 -9.74 5.02
CA GLU A 32 4.62 -9.48 6.42
C GLU A 32 3.70 -10.19 7.43
N GLY A 33 2.79 -11.06 6.98
CA GLY A 33 2.03 -11.97 7.83
C GLY A 33 2.60 -13.38 7.75
N THR A 34 2.86 -14.03 8.89
CA THR A 34 3.34 -15.42 8.94
C THR A 34 2.25 -16.36 8.41
N PRO A 35 2.41 -16.98 7.23
CA PRO A 35 1.47 -18.01 6.80
C PRO A 35 1.55 -19.19 7.76
N PHE A 36 0.41 -19.81 8.10
CA PHE A 36 0.41 -21.12 8.73
C PHE A 36 -0.35 -22.12 7.87
N ILE A 37 0.21 -23.32 7.78
CA ILE A 37 -0.22 -24.38 6.89
C ILE A 37 -1.13 -25.34 7.66
N VAL A 38 -2.29 -25.65 7.10
CA VAL A 38 -3.19 -26.69 7.64
C VAL A 38 -3.30 -27.82 6.62
N SER A 39 -3.17 -29.06 7.07
CA SER A 39 -3.39 -30.25 6.24
C SER A 39 -4.87 -30.67 6.28
N PHE A 40 -5.48 -30.87 5.11
CA PHE A 40 -6.82 -31.46 4.97
C PHE A 40 -6.82 -32.43 3.79
N GLN A 41 -7.25 -33.68 4.00
CA GLN A 41 -7.25 -34.76 2.99
C GLN A 41 -5.92 -34.85 2.22
N ASP A 42 -4.81 -34.93 2.95
CA ASP A 42 -3.43 -35.00 2.42
C ASP A 42 -2.99 -33.81 1.55
N LYS A 43 -3.74 -32.69 1.58
CA LYS A 43 -3.37 -31.44 0.93
C LYS A 43 -3.03 -30.37 1.95
N LEU A 44 -1.93 -29.67 1.70
CA LEU A 44 -1.49 -28.53 2.50
C LEU A 44 -2.16 -27.25 2.01
N TYR A 45 -2.80 -26.54 2.93
CA TYR A 45 -3.45 -25.27 2.67
C TYR A 45 -2.78 -24.16 3.47
N ASN A 46 -2.29 -23.14 2.78
CA ASN A 46 -1.74 -21.95 3.41
C ASN A 46 -2.89 -21.02 3.78
N LEU A 47 -3.15 -20.81 5.07
CA LEU A 47 -4.26 -19.94 5.52
C LEU A 47 -3.97 -18.43 5.42
N GLY A 48 -2.84 -18.04 4.82
CA GLY A 48 -2.63 -16.67 4.34
C GLY A 48 -3.53 -16.32 3.14
N LYS A 49 -3.98 -15.05 3.11
CA LYS A 49 -4.77 -14.23 2.13
C LYS A 49 -5.51 -14.85 0.93
N ILE A 50 -5.10 -15.96 0.34
CA ILE A 50 -5.55 -16.40 -1.00
C ILE A 50 -6.26 -17.76 -0.97
N THR A 51 -6.09 -18.58 0.07
CA THR A 51 -6.47 -20.00 -0.04
C THR A 51 -7.87 -20.33 0.47
N LEU A 52 -8.46 -19.58 1.42
CA LEU A 52 -9.79 -19.88 1.95
C LEU A 52 -10.89 -19.84 0.88
N HIS A 53 -10.86 -18.86 -0.03
CA HIS A 53 -11.81 -18.79 -1.16
C HIS A 53 -11.54 -19.83 -2.26
N LYS A 54 -10.36 -20.47 -2.25
CA LYS A 54 -9.97 -21.55 -3.18
C LYS A 54 -10.18 -22.94 -2.58
N MET A 55 -10.58 -23.03 -1.30
CA MET A 55 -10.93 -24.31 -0.68
C MET A 55 -12.29 -24.77 -1.21
N PRO A 56 -12.45 -26.07 -1.55
CA PRO A 56 -13.78 -26.62 -1.77
C PRO A 56 -14.62 -26.46 -0.49
N ASP A 57 -15.94 -26.34 -0.62
CA ASP A 57 -16.83 -26.12 0.53
C ASP A 57 -16.66 -27.19 1.63
N SER A 58 -16.26 -28.41 1.26
CA SER A 58 -15.93 -29.52 2.16
C SER A 58 -14.66 -29.34 2.99
N ALA A 59 -13.81 -28.37 2.65
CA ALA A 59 -12.55 -28.04 3.33
C ALA A 59 -12.61 -26.68 4.05
N ARG A 60 -13.79 -26.06 4.17
CA ARG A 60 -13.95 -24.82 4.94
C ARG A 60 -13.62 -25.09 6.41
N ILE A 61 -12.49 -24.54 6.85
CA ILE A 61 -12.08 -24.57 8.25
C ILE A 61 -12.95 -23.59 9.03
N ASN A 62 -13.55 -24.02 10.13
CA ASN A 62 -14.26 -23.11 11.03
C ASN A 62 -13.25 -22.28 11.82
N VAL A 63 -12.95 -21.07 11.32
CA VAL A 63 -11.98 -20.15 11.93
C VAL A 63 -12.31 -19.89 13.41
N ALA A 64 -13.59 -19.81 13.76
CA ALA A 64 -14.05 -19.57 15.12
C ALA A 64 -13.70 -20.69 16.11
N GLU A 65 -13.42 -21.91 15.63
CA GLU A 65 -13.09 -23.06 16.48
C GLU A 65 -11.58 -23.28 16.62
N LEU A 66 -10.76 -22.54 15.88
CA LEU A 66 -9.30 -22.68 15.91
C LEU A 66 -8.70 -22.46 17.30
N PRO A 67 -7.51 -23.02 17.58
CA PRO A 67 -6.72 -22.62 18.74
C PRO A 67 -6.53 -21.09 18.78
N GLU A 68 -6.47 -20.52 19.98
CA GLU A 68 -6.47 -19.06 20.18
C GLU A 68 -5.36 -18.34 19.40
N ASP A 69 -4.15 -18.89 19.36
CA ASP A 69 -3.03 -18.33 18.60
C ASP A 69 -3.31 -18.29 17.09
N LYS A 70 -3.97 -19.32 16.55
CA LYS A 70 -4.33 -19.41 15.13
C LYS A 70 -5.51 -18.51 14.79
N TYR A 71 -6.49 -18.41 15.68
CA TYR A 71 -7.60 -17.48 15.56
C TYR A 71 -7.08 -16.03 15.51
N GLN A 72 -6.26 -15.62 16.49
CA GLN A 72 -5.72 -14.26 16.56
C GLN A 72 -4.87 -13.93 15.33
N SER A 73 -3.99 -14.85 14.91
CA SER A 73 -3.16 -14.66 13.71
C SER A 73 -4.01 -14.48 12.45
N PHE A 74 -5.11 -15.23 12.32
CA PHE A 74 -6.04 -15.07 11.21
C PHE A 74 -6.72 -13.69 11.24
N MET A 75 -7.26 -13.30 12.40
CA MET A 75 -7.98 -12.04 12.56
C MET A 75 -7.07 -10.82 12.35
N GLU A 76 -5.82 -10.87 12.82
CA GLU A 76 -4.85 -9.81 12.57
C GLU A 76 -4.56 -9.66 11.08
N ASN A 77 -4.38 -10.77 10.35
CA ASN A 77 -4.15 -10.74 8.91
C ASN A 77 -5.36 -10.16 8.15
N ASP A 78 -6.56 -10.60 8.51
CA ASP A 78 -7.79 -10.14 7.85
C ASP A 78 -8.04 -8.64 8.14
N LYS A 79 -7.74 -8.19 9.37
CA LYS A 79 -7.78 -6.77 9.73
C LYS A 79 -6.77 -5.94 8.94
N GLN A 80 -5.52 -6.39 8.85
CA GLN A 80 -4.50 -5.70 8.02
C GLN A 80 -4.94 -5.62 6.56
N HIS A 81 -5.61 -6.65 6.05
CA HIS A 81 -6.12 -6.65 4.70
C HIS A 81 -7.25 -5.64 4.50
N LEU A 82 -8.20 -5.57 5.44
CA LEU A 82 -9.25 -4.54 5.46
C LEU A 82 -8.64 -3.14 5.45
N ASP A 83 -7.67 -2.87 6.32
CA ASP A 83 -7.00 -1.57 6.44
C ASP A 83 -6.29 -1.16 5.14
N VAL A 84 -5.58 -2.09 4.49
CA VAL A 84 -4.89 -1.82 3.23
C VAL A 84 -5.87 -1.52 2.10
N ARG A 85 -7.00 -2.25 2.03
CA ARG A 85 -8.01 -2.02 0.99
C ARG A 85 -8.75 -0.71 1.22
N GLU A 86 -9.08 -0.38 2.46
CA GLU A 86 -9.68 0.89 2.84
C GLU A 86 -8.78 2.07 2.47
N LYS A 87 -7.51 2.07 2.89
CA LYS A 87 -6.54 3.10 2.50
C LYS A 87 -6.35 3.19 0.99
N GLY A 88 -6.38 2.05 0.29
CA GLY A 88 -6.31 2.00 -1.17
C GLY A 88 -7.53 2.65 -1.84
N LEU A 89 -8.73 2.46 -1.29
CA LEU A 89 -9.94 3.14 -1.72
C LEU A 89 -9.87 4.64 -1.43
N GLU A 90 -9.57 5.04 -0.19
CA GLU A 90 -9.42 6.44 0.19
C GLU A 90 -8.45 7.18 -0.72
N ARG A 91 -7.30 6.58 -1.05
CA ARG A 91 -6.32 7.16 -1.95
C ARG A 91 -6.83 7.37 -3.39
N ARG A 92 -7.70 6.48 -3.89
CA ARG A 92 -8.31 6.64 -5.23
C ARG A 92 -9.32 7.77 -5.26
N TYR A 93 -10.03 7.97 -4.15
CA TYR A 93 -11.07 8.99 -4.01
C TYR A 93 -10.59 10.27 -3.34
N SER A 94 -9.31 10.31 -2.97
CA SER A 94 -8.65 11.52 -2.51
C SER A 94 -8.28 12.43 -3.67
N SER A 95 -8.72 13.68 -3.63
CA SER A 95 -8.13 14.72 -4.47
C SER A 95 -6.86 15.23 -3.79
N ARG A 96 -5.78 15.34 -4.57
CA ARG A 96 -4.63 16.12 -4.10
C ARG A 96 -5.09 17.56 -3.92
N PRO A 97 -4.74 18.19 -2.79
CA PRO A 97 -5.03 19.60 -2.66
C PRO A 97 -4.27 20.36 -3.75
N GLU A 98 -5.03 21.11 -4.54
CA GLU A 98 -4.44 21.99 -5.54
C GLU A 98 -3.77 23.17 -4.83
N LEU A 99 -2.60 23.56 -5.32
CA LEU A 99 -2.02 24.82 -4.90
C LEU A 99 -2.97 25.95 -5.29
N PRO A 100 -3.12 27.00 -4.46
CA PRO A 100 -3.86 28.19 -4.86
C PRO A 100 -3.40 28.67 -6.24
N GLU A 101 -4.32 29.12 -7.09
CA GLU A 101 -4.07 29.55 -8.48
C GLU A 101 -2.95 30.61 -8.60
N ASN A 102 -2.65 31.30 -7.49
CA ASN A 102 -1.59 32.30 -7.39
C ASN A 102 -0.49 31.98 -6.36
N ASP A 103 -0.26 30.70 -6.04
CA ASP A 103 0.82 30.31 -5.14
C ASP A 103 2.19 30.75 -5.69
N PRO A 104 3.00 31.51 -4.93
CA PRO A 104 4.34 31.95 -5.35
C PRO A 104 5.26 30.81 -5.79
N ARG A 105 5.05 29.58 -5.30
CA ARG A 105 5.83 28.37 -5.65
C ARG A 105 5.79 28.05 -7.13
N THR A 106 4.62 28.16 -7.76
CA THR A 106 4.41 27.77 -9.16
C THR A 106 4.66 28.92 -10.13
N LYS A 107 4.91 30.14 -9.62
CA LYS A 107 5.25 31.28 -10.47
C LYS A 107 6.65 31.09 -11.06
N THR A 108 6.83 31.61 -12.26
CA THR A 108 8.10 31.53 -12.99
C THR A 108 9.23 32.16 -12.18
N TYR A 109 10.31 31.41 -12.00
CA TYR A 109 11.59 31.89 -11.50
C TYR A 109 12.43 32.45 -12.65
N ALA A 110 12.59 31.67 -13.73
CA ALA A 110 13.39 32.07 -14.87
C ALA A 110 12.87 31.49 -16.18
N THR A 111 13.25 32.12 -17.29
CA THR A 111 13.04 31.60 -18.64
C THR A 111 14.38 31.46 -19.36
N ILE A 112 14.49 30.44 -20.20
CA ILE A 112 15.65 30.20 -21.06
C ILE A 112 15.31 30.66 -22.46
N VAL A 113 16.09 31.62 -22.97
CA VAL A 113 15.84 32.26 -24.27
C VAL A 113 16.96 31.92 -25.26
N VAL A 114 16.60 31.32 -26.39
CA VAL A 114 17.50 31.02 -27.51
C VAL A 114 16.97 31.70 -28.77
N GLY A 115 17.80 32.51 -29.44
CA GLY A 115 17.38 33.22 -30.66
C GLY A 115 16.16 34.11 -30.47
N GLY A 116 15.97 34.70 -29.28
CA GLY A 116 14.83 35.56 -28.96
C GLY A 116 13.54 34.82 -28.60
N ARG A 117 13.54 33.48 -28.55
CA ARG A 117 12.36 32.67 -28.18
C ARG A 117 12.58 31.99 -26.83
N VAL A 118 11.54 31.97 -26.00
CA VAL A 118 11.52 31.19 -24.75
C VAL A 118 11.39 29.72 -25.11
N ILE A 119 12.36 28.91 -24.72
CA ILE A 119 12.37 27.46 -25.01
C ILE A 119 12.13 26.61 -23.77
N ALA A 120 12.38 27.16 -22.58
CA ALA A 120 12.09 26.54 -21.30
C ALA A 120 11.75 27.62 -20.25
N THR A 121 10.92 27.24 -19.29
CA THR A 121 10.50 28.03 -18.14
C THR A 121 10.74 27.20 -16.89
N ILE A 122 11.26 27.82 -15.84
CA ILE A 122 11.53 27.18 -14.56
C ILE A 122 10.74 27.95 -13.51
N ASP A 123 9.99 27.25 -12.65
CA ASP A 123 9.25 27.88 -11.54
C ASP A 123 10.09 28.03 -10.27
N ASN A 124 9.54 28.67 -9.24
CA ASN A 124 10.21 28.88 -7.96
C ASN A 124 10.43 27.59 -7.16
N GLN A 125 9.80 26.46 -7.51
CA GLN A 125 10.11 25.14 -6.93
C GLN A 125 11.30 24.47 -7.63
N GLY A 126 11.62 24.92 -8.83
CA GLY A 126 12.64 24.34 -9.71
C GLY A 126 12.07 23.38 -10.74
N CYS A 127 10.75 23.26 -10.89
CA CYS A 127 10.16 22.48 -11.97
C CYS A 127 10.42 23.16 -13.30
N ILE A 128 10.79 22.37 -14.30
CA ILE A 128 11.07 22.86 -15.65
C ILE A 128 9.96 22.42 -16.61
N GLY A 129 9.42 23.38 -17.35
CA GLY A 129 8.47 23.18 -18.45
C GLY A 129 8.97 23.88 -19.71
N GLY A 130 8.43 23.54 -20.87
CA GLY A 130 8.87 24.13 -22.14
C GLY A 130 8.54 23.27 -23.34
N HIS A 131 9.20 23.57 -24.47
CA HIS A 131 9.02 22.81 -25.69
C HIS A 131 9.57 21.38 -25.55
N ASP A 132 8.82 20.39 -26.04
CA ASP A 132 9.13 18.96 -25.93
C ASP A 132 10.57 18.61 -26.34
N ALA A 133 11.06 19.16 -27.46
CA ALA A 133 12.42 18.94 -27.93
C ALA A 133 13.50 19.50 -26.98
N ALA A 134 13.21 20.60 -26.28
CA ALA A 134 14.12 21.17 -25.28
C ALA A 134 14.09 20.34 -23.99
N ILE A 135 12.90 19.96 -23.52
CA ILE A 135 12.74 19.12 -22.32
C ILE A 135 13.37 17.74 -22.50
N ALA A 136 13.20 17.12 -23.67
CA ALA A 136 13.84 15.83 -23.98
C ALA A 136 15.38 15.90 -23.88
N ARG A 137 15.99 17.03 -24.25
CA ARG A 137 17.45 17.22 -24.13
C ARG A 137 17.95 17.44 -22.71
N LEU A 138 17.05 17.83 -21.80
CA LEU A 138 17.33 18.11 -20.40
C LEU A 138 17.04 16.91 -19.48
N ASN A 139 16.26 15.94 -19.96
CA ASN A 139 15.84 14.78 -19.18
C ASN A 139 17.06 14.01 -18.62
N GLY A 140 17.07 13.79 -17.31
CA GLY A 140 18.17 13.11 -16.59
C GLY A 140 19.50 13.86 -16.53
N ARG A 141 19.54 15.16 -16.89
CA ARG A 141 20.78 15.96 -16.95
C ARG A 141 20.75 17.22 -16.08
N LEU A 142 19.66 17.43 -15.38
CA LEU A 142 19.50 18.53 -14.44
C LEU A 142 19.72 18.02 -13.01
N PRO A 143 20.19 18.87 -12.09
CA PRO A 143 20.30 18.49 -10.69
C PRO A 143 18.90 18.15 -10.14
N ASP A 144 18.80 17.03 -9.44
CA ASP A 144 17.57 16.62 -8.77
C ASP A 144 17.33 17.42 -7.49
N GLU A 145 18.40 17.78 -6.79
CA GLU A 145 18.36 18.56 -5.55
C GLU A 145 19.56 19.51 -5.43
N VAL A 146 19.41 20.53 -4.57
CA VAL A 146 20.52 21.38 -4.11
C VAL A 146 20.43 21.45 -2.59
N ASN A 147 21.48 20.98 -1.91
CA ASN A 147 21.55 20.92 -0.44
C ASN A 147 20.37 20.19 0.23
N GLY A 148 19.82 19.15 -0.42
CA GLY A 148 18.65 18.42 0.07
C GLY A 148 17.35 19.23 0.08
N THR A 149 17.27 20.34 -0.66
CA THR A 149 16.10 21.24 -0.68
C THR A 149 15.60 21.54 -2.09
N ASN A 150 14.29 21.74 -2.20
CA ASN A 150 13.62 22.34 -3.34
C ASN A 150 13.60 23.88 -3.22
N GLY A 151 13.16 24.56 -4.28
CA GLY A 151 12.91 26.00 -4.24
C GLY A 151 13.83 26.81 -5.15
N PRO A 152 13.94 28.13 -4.92
CA PRO A 152 14.68 29.04 -5.81
C PRO A 152 16.16 28.70 -5.98
N ALA A 153 16.80 28.07 -4.99
CA ALA A 153 18.18 27.60 -5.12
C ALA A 153 18.29 26.47 -6.17
N LEU A 154 17.37 25.50 -6.15
CA LEU A 154 17.27 24.45 -7.15
C LEU A 154 16.89 25.03 -8.52
N ALA A 155 15.92 25.96 -8.57
CA ALA A 155 15.52 26.65 -9.78
C ALA A 155 16.70 27.36 -10.47
N LYS A 156 17.54 28.05 -9.69
CA LYS A 156 18.77 28.67 -10.17
C LYS A 156 19.74 27.65 -10.76
N ALA A 157 20.06 26.59 -10.02
CA ALA A 157 20.99 25.56 -10.48
C ALA A 157 20.50 24.87 -11.76
N ARG A 158 19.19 24.61 -11.86
CA ARG A 158 18.57 24.07 -13.07
C ARG A 158 18.60 25.05 -14.24
N ALA A 159 18.41 26.35 -13.99
CA ALA A 159 18.51 27.37 -15.05
C ALA A 159 19.94 27.46 -15.62
N GLU A 160 20.95 27.41 -14.75
CA GLU A 160 22.36 27.40 -15.12
C GLU A 160 22.73 26.14 -15.93
N ALA A 161 22.32 24.96 -15.46
CA ALA A 161 22.53 23.71 -16.17
C ALA A 161 21.78 23.67 -17.53
N ALA A 162 20.54 24.17 -17.56
CA ALA A 162 19.72 24.18 -18.78
C ALA A 162 20.35 25.06 -19.86
N VAL A 163 20.87 26.24 -19.52
CA VAL A 163 21.57 27.10 -20.48
C VAL A 163 22.88 26.47 -20.95
N ALA A 164 23.62 25.77 -20.09
CA ALA A 164 24.82 25.06 -20.51
C ALA A 164 24.52 23.96 -21.55
N ILE A 165 23.33 23.33 -21.50
CA ILE A 165 22.92 22.26 -22.40
C ILE A 165 22.26 22.77 -23.68
N LEU A 166 21.38 23.76 -23.57
CA LEU A 166 20.54 24.26 -24.66
C LEU A 166 21.16 25.47 -25.36
N GLY A 167 22.11 26.14 -24.71
CA GLY A 167 22.60 27.46 -25.09
C GLY A 167 21.64 28.58 -24.70
N GLY A 168 21.93 29.79 -25.18
CA GLY A 168 21.10 30.97 -24.96
C GLY A 168 21.43 31.71 -23.67
N ARG A 169 20.41 32.33 -23.07
CA ARG A 169 20.55 33.13 -21.85
C ARG A 169 19.41 32.89 -20.88
N ILE A 170 19.72 33.07 -19.60
CA ILE A 170 18.75 33.07 -18.50
C ILE A 170 18.12 34.47 -18.42
N VAL A 171 16.79 34.53 -18.33
CA VAL A 171 16.04 35.75 -18.00
C VAL A 171 15.27 35.48 -16.72
N ILE A 172 15.69 36.12 -15.63
CA ILE A 172 15.01 36.03 -14.33
C ILE A 172 13.67 36.77 -14.41
N SER A 173 12.63 36.14 -13.88
CA SER A 173 11.27 36.69 -13.85
C SER A 173 11.11 37.72 -12.73
N SER A 174 10.17 38.65 -12.89
CA SER A 174 9.73 39.55 -11.81
C SER A 174 9.01 38.81 -10.67
N THR A 175 8.53 37.60 -10.93
CA THR A 175 7.89 36.72 -9.94
C THR A 175 8.87 35.78 -9.24
N ALA A 176 10.17 35.89 -9.53
CA ALA A 176 11.19 35.11 -8.85
C ALA A 176 11.27 35.53 -7.38
N ILE A 177 11.22 34.54 -6.48
CA ILE A 177 11.42 34.77 -5.04
C ILE A 177 12.77 34.21 -4.59
N SER A 178 13.26 34.70 -3.46
CA SER A 178 14.47 34.18 -2.82
C SER A 178 14.19 32.91 -2.02
N GLN A 179 15.23 32.11 -1.74
CA GLN A 179 15.09 30.91 -0.91
C GLN A 179 14.49 31.20 0.48
N PRO A 180 14.88 32.28 1.21
CA PRO A 180 14.23 32.63 2.47
C PRO A 180 12.74 32.94 2.32
N GLN A 181 12.34 33.63 1.25
CA GLN A 181 10.92 33.89 0.97
C GLN A 181 10.16 32.61 0.67
N PHE A 182 10.75 31.68 -0.07
CA PHE A 182 10.16 30.37 -0.35
C PHE A 182 9.99 29.54 0.93
N ASN A 183 11.00 29.51 1.79
CA ASN A 183 10.96 28.79 3.06
C ASN A 183 9.95 29.37 4.06
N ALA A 184 9.60 30.66 3.91
CA ALA A 184 8.60 31.33 4.73
C ALA A 184 7.15 31.10 4.24
N LEU A 185 6.95 30.45 3.09
CA LEU A 185 5.60 30.16 2.60
C LEU A 185 4.92 29.08 3.48
N PRO A 186 3.59 29.13 3.67
CA PRO A 186 2.86 28.17 4.51
C PRO A 186 3.11 26.73 4.09
N SER A 187 3.37 25.80 5.02
CA SER A 187 3.56 24.39 4.65
C SER A 187 2.34 23.86 3.91
N LEU A 188 2.59 23.08 2.85
CA LEU A 188 1.55 22.41 2.07
C LEU A 188 0.96 21.21 2.81
N ASP A 189 1.60 20.75 3.89
CA ASP A 189 1.10 19.67 4.76
C ASP A 189 -0.23 20.04 5.42
N ALA A 190 -0.56 21.34 5.49
CA ALA A 190 -1.82 21.85 5.99
C ALA A 190 -2.95 21.86 4.95
N LEU A 191 -2.67 21.52 3.68
CA LEU A 191 -3.72 21.39 2.70
C LEU A 191 -4.43 20.05 2.92
N GLU A 192 -5.69 20.12 3.34
CA GLU A 192 -6.49 18.94 3.64
C GLU A 192 -6.70 18.10 2.38
N THR A 193 -6.42 16.80 2.51
CA THR A 193 -6.79 15.81 1.49
C THR A 193 -8.31 15.64 1.53
N LEU A 194 -9.01 16.10 0.50
CA LEU A 194 -10.45 15.90 0.38
C LEU A 194 -10.72 14.51 -0.20
N ILE A 195 -11.50 13.70 0.51
CA ILE A 195 -11.94 12.37 0.06
C ILE A 195 -13.40 12.46 -0.37
N ASP A 196 -13.70 12.06 -1.61
CA ASP A 196 -15.08 11.94 -2.10
C ASP A 196 -15.72 10.64 -1.59
N TYR A 197 -16.26 10.69 -0.37
CA TYR A 197 -16.92 9.54 0.25
C TYR A 197 -18.16 9.06 -0.49
N ASP A 198 -18.86 9.94 -1.20
CA ASP A 198 -20.09 9.56 -1.92
C ASP A 198 -19.74 8.78 -3.19
N ALA A 199 -18.73 9.22 -3.94
CA ALA A 199 -18.21 8.45 -5.06
C ALA A 199 -17.56 7.14 -4.58
N MET A 200 -16.85 7.16 -3.45
CA MET A 200 -16.24 5.96 -2.87
C MET A 200 -17.27 4.90 -2.49
N LYS A 201 -18.39 5.27 -1.86
CA LYS A 201 -19.47 4.32 -1.48
C LYS A 201 -20.13 3.64 -2.69
N ASN A 202 -20.10 4.31 -3.83
CA ASN A 202 -20.64 3.79 -5.09
C ASN A 202 -19.63 2.89 -5.85
N ASP A 203 -18.37 2.78 -5.39
CA ASP A 203 -17.38 1.86 -5.96
C ASP A 203 -17.76 0.39 -5.65
N PRO A 204 -17.76 -0.53 -6.64
CA PRO A 204 -17.90 -1.97 -6.39
C PRO A 204 -16.92 -2.53 -5.36
N ASP A 205 -15.69 -2.00 -5.29
CA ASP A 205 -14.69 -2.40 -4.30
C ASP A 205 -15.09 -2.01 -2.88
N PHE A 206 -15.83 -0.90 -2.72
CA PHE A 206 -16.39 -0.52 -1.41
C PHE A 206 -17.45 -1.52 -0.95
N GLN A 207 -18.29 -2.01 -1.87
CA GLN A 207 -19.26 -3.07 -1.56
C GLN A 207 -18.55 -4.39 -1.19
N GLN A 208 -17.41 -4.68 -1.82
CA GLN A 208 -16.60 -5.82 -1.44
C GLN A 208 -15.96 -5.63 -0.06
N LEU A 209 -15.47 -4.42 0.25
CA LEU A 209 -14.93 -4.09 1.57
C LEU A 209 -15.97 -4.25 2.67
N GLU A 210 -17.21 -3.81 2.45
CA GLU A 210 -18.31 -4.02 3.41
C GLU A 210 -18.63 -5.49 3.64
N LYS A 211 -18.62 -6.33 2.59
CA LYS A 211 -18.77 -7.78 2.74
C LYS A 211 -17.65 -8.40 3.57
N MET A 212 -16.42 -7.93 3.39
CA MET A 212 -15.28 -8.41 4.19
C MET A 212 -15.43 -7.98 5.65
N ARG A 213 -15.84 -6.73 5.92
CA ARG A 213 -16.10 -6.24 7.29
C ARG A 213 -17.17 -7.07 7.98
N GLU A 214 -18.24 -7.40 7.25
CA GLU A 214 -19.30 -8.24 7.81
C GLU A 214 -18.83 -9.66 8.09
N ASN A 215 -18.05 -10.26 7.19
CA ASN A 215 -17.44 -11.57 7.42
C ASN A 215 -16.52 -11.56 8.65
N TYR A 216 -15.69 -10.54 8.80
CA TYR A 216 -14.83 -10.34 9.97
C TYR A 216 -15.64 -10.33 11.27
N ARG A 217 -16.72 -9.52 11.32
CA ARG A 217 -17.62 -9.46 12.49
C ARG A 217 -18.32 -10.79 12.76
N GLN A 218 -18.74 -11.49 11.71
CA GLN A 218 -19.40 -12.78 11.85
C GLN A 218 -18.46 -13.81 12.50
N ILE A 219 -17.19 -13.83 12.11
CA ILE A 219 -16.19 -14.71 12.73
C ILE A 219 -16.00 -14.38 14.22
N GLU A 220 -16.01 -13.10 14.61
CA GLU A 220 -15.96 -12.71 16.03
C GLU A 220 -17.18 -13.20 16.82
N LEU A 221 -18.38 -13.09 16.25
CA LEU A 221 -19.62 -13.57 16.85
C LEU A 221 -19.64 -15.11 16.98
N ASP A 222 -19.19 -15.80 15.94
CA ASP A 222 -19.09 -17.26 15.93
C ASP A 222 -18.07 -17.73 16.98
N ARG A 223 -16.94 -17.03 17.13
CA ARG A 223 -15.93 -17.31 18.17
C ARG A 223 -16.51 -17.14 19.57
N ALA A 224 -17.21 -16.04 19.83
CA ALA A 224 -17.85 -15.79 21.11
C ALA A 224 -18.87 -16.90 21.45
N THR A 225 -19.67 -17.31 20.46
CA THR A 225 -20.65 -18.39 20.60
C THR A 225 -19.99 -19.73 20.89
N TYR A 226 -18.90 -20.06 20.19
CA TYR A 226 -18.13 -21.28 20.41
C TYR A 226 -17.54 -21.35 21.82
N LEU A 227 -16.89 -20.28 22.28
CA LEU A 227 -16.31 -20.23 23.62
C LEU A 227 -17.37 -20.34 24.73
N ALA A 228 -18.53 -19.71 24.55
CA ALA A 228 -19.65 -19.82 25.48
C ALA A 228 -20.17 -21.26 25.60
N LYS A 229 -20.26 -22.00 24.49
CA LYS A 229 -20.65 -23.42 24.50
C LYS A 229 -19.61 -24.28 25.24
N GLN A 230 -18.32 -24.08 24.96
CA GLN A 230 -17.27 -24.83 25.66
C GLN A 230 -17.29 -24.63 27.18
N GLN A 231 -17.57 -23.41 27.64
CA GLN A 231 -17.67 -23.10 29.07
C GLN A 231 -18.90 -23.75 29.72
N ALA A 232 -20.02 -23.90 29.00
CA ALA A 232 -21.22 -24.55 29.50
C ALA A 232 -21.09 -26.09 29.58
N GLU A 233 -20.20 -26.68 28.79
CA GLU A 233 -19.99 -28.13 28.69
C GLU A 233 -18.90 -28.68 29.63
N GLN A 234 -18.13 -27.81 30.31
CA GLN A 234 -17.21 -28.22 31.36
C GLN A 234 -17.92 -28.21 32.73
N PRO A 235 -18.31 -29.36 33.32
CA PRO A 235 -18.84 -29.39 34.67
C PRO A 235 -17.73 -28.96 35.65
N VAL A 236 -18.08 -28.04 36.54
CA VAL A 236 -17.26 -27.64 37.69
C VAL A 236 -16.89 -28.90 38.47
N ALA A 237 -15.60 -29.26 38.46
CA ALA A 237 -15.04 -30.35 39.24
C ALA A 237 -14.82 -29.93 40.70
#